data_AF-A0A438M8I5-F1
#
_entry.id   AF-A0A438M8I5-F1
#
_cell.length_a   1.000
_cell.length_b   1.000
_cell.length_c   1.000
_cell.angle_alpha   90.00
_cell.angle_beta   90.00
_cell.angle_gamma   90.00
#
_symmetry.space_group_name_H-M   'P 1'
#
loop_
_entity.id
_entity.type
_entity.pdbx_description
1 polymer ?
#
loop_
_entity_poly.entity_id
_entity_poly.type
_entity_poly.pdbx_seq_one_letter_code
_entity_poly.pdbx_strand_id
1 'polypeptide(L)'
;MSLAITGGTFLILACVGLPFLIIARNGQRLLATGVPAQAVVESMDDTGVTVNGQPLVSFLLTVRMAEGMAYQVTHRQTLPRIPMGVVTPGVTVPVKVDAQRRERVRIDWASWRPVPYGA
;
A
#
# COMPACT_ATOMS: atom_id res chain seq x y z
N MET A 1 8.37 50.30 -5.20
CA MET A 1 7.35 49.30 -4.80
C MET A 1 7.72 47.98 -5.46
N SER A 2 8.40 47.11 -4.72
CA SER A 2 8.91 45.82 -5.21
C SER A 2 7.81 44.78 -5.07
N LEU A 3 7.36 44.21 -6.19
CA LEU A 3 6.38 43.12 -6.22
C LEU A 3 7.08 41.90 -6.82
N ALA A 4 7.57 41.01 -5.97
CA ALA A 4 8.28 39.82 -6.40
C ALA A 4 7.72 38.56 -5.71
N ILE A 5 7.10 37.72 -6.54
CA ILE A 5 7.15 36.26 -6.46
C ILE A 5 6.51 35.64 -5.20
N THR A 6 5.18 35.61 -5.16
CA THR A 6 4.42 34.70 -4.27
C THR A 6 3.42 33.84 -5.04
N GLY A 7 3.65 33.61 -6.34
CA GLY A 7 2.76 32.78 -7.18
C GLY A 7 3.24 31.34 -7.37
N GLY A 8 4.55 31.11 -7.45
CA GLY A 8 5.11 29.81 -7.84
C GLY A 8 5.03 28.73 -6.76
N THR A 9 5.23 29.10 -5.49
CA THR A 9 5.32 28.14 -4.38
C THR A 9 3.98 27.50 -4.03
N PHE A 10 2.86 28.19 -4.27
CA PHE A 10 1.52 27.65 -4.02
C PHE A 10 1.09 26.61 -5.08
N LEU A 11 1.59 26.75 -6.31
CA LEU A 11 1.21 25.88 -7.44
C LEU A 11 1.91 24.50 -7.38
N ILE A 12 3.13 24.45 -6.85
CA ILE A 12 3.92 23.21 -6.75
C ILE A 12 3.37 22.29 -5.65
N LEU A 13 2.93 22.86 -4.51
CA LEU A 13 2.25 22.11 -3.45
C LEU A 13 0.92 21.51 -3.93
N ALA A 14 0.21 22.20 -4.83
CA ALA A 14 -1.01 21.69 -5.43
C ALA A 14 -0.76 20.53 -6.41
N CYS A 15 0.28 20.59 -7.26
CA CYS A 15 0.57 19.52 -8.22
C CYS A 15 1.06 18.21 -7.60
N VAL A 16 1.68 18.26 -6.41
CA VAL A 16 2.10 17.04 -5.68
C VAL A 16 1.04 16.59 -4.68
N GLY A 17 0.36 17.54 -4.00
CA GLY A 17 -0.63 17.26 -2.96
C GLY A 17 -2.01 16.80 -3.49
N LEU A 18 -2.52 17.37 -4.59
CA LEU A 18 -3.82 16.99 -5.15
C LEU A 18 -3.90 15.56 -5.70
N PRO A 19 -2.94 15.04 -6.48
CA PRO A 19 -3.03 13.65 -6.94
C PRO A 19 -2.94 12.66 -5.77
N PHE A 20 -2.27 13.02 -4.67
CA PHE A 20 -2.16 12.19 -3.47
C PHE A 20 -3.49 12.07 -2.69
N LEU A 21 -4.33 13.11 -2.68
CA LEU A 21 -5.62 13.10 -1.98
C LEU A 21 -6.72 12.31 -2.70
N ILE A 22 -6.72 12.27 -4.04
CA ILE A 22 -7.74 11.56 -4.82
C ILE A 22 -7.58 10.02 -4.73
N ILE A 23 -6.35 9.53 -4.54
CA ILE A 23 -6.03 8.09 -4.49
C ILE A 23 -6.50 7.41 -3.20
N ALA A 24 -6.69 8.15 -2.10
CA ALA A 24 -7.02 7.59 -0.79
C ALA A 24 -8.43 6.97 -0.69
N ARG A 25 -9.44 7.50 -1.41
CA ARG A 25 -10.84 7.05 -1.29
C ARG A 25 -11.13 5.68 -1.90
N ASN A 26 -10.35 5.25 -2.89
CA ASN A 26 -10.62 4.02 -3.65
C ASN A 26 -10.17 2.74 -2.94
N GLY A 27 -9.41 2.84 -1.85
CA GLY A 27 -8.82 1.69 -1.18
C GLY A 27 -9.81 0.84 -0.38
N GLN A 28 -10.74 1.46 0.33
CA GLN A 28 -11.71 0.75 1.18
C GLN A 28 -12.68 -0.12 0.35
N ARG A 29 -13.08 0.37 -0.83
CA ARG A 29 -13.93 -0.40 -1.75
C ARG A 29 -13.24 -1.68 -2.19
N LEU A 30 -11.94 -1.61 -2.49
CA LEU A 30 -11.19 -2.79 -2.94
C LEU A 30 -11.08 -3.86 -1.84
N LEU A 31 -10.95 -3.46 -0.57
CA LEU A 31 -10.94 -4.41 0.54
C LEU A 31 -12.28 -5.16 0.65
N ALA A 32 -13.40 -4.49 0.38
CA ALA A 32 -14.73 -5.08 0.44
C ALA A 32 -15.06 -5.96 -0.79
N THR A 33 -14.74 -5.50 -2.00
CA THR A 33 -15.20 -6.15 -3.25
C THR A 33 -14.12 -6.87 -4.04
N GLY A 34 -12.85 -6.75 -3.62
CA GLY A 34 -11.73 -7.37 -4.32
C GLY A 34 -11.73 -8.89 -4.22
N VAL A 35 -11.12 -9.52 -5.23
CA VAL A 35 -10.89 -10.97 -5.25
C VAL A 35 -9.86 -11.31 -4.16
N PRO A 36 -10.17 -12.23 -3.24
CA PRO A 36 -9.22 -12.65 -2.21
C PRO A 36 -8.07 -13.44 -2.83
N ALA A 37 -6.85 -13.12 -2.41
CA ALA A 37 -5.62 -13.81 -2.81
C ALA A 37 -4.59 -13.74 -1.67
N GLN A 38 -3.46 -14.42 -1.86
CA GLN A 38 -2.32 -14.35 -0.93
C GLN A 38 -1.14 -13.68 -1.62
N ALA A 39 -0.29 -12.98 -0.87
CA ALA A 39 0.94 -12.42 -1.41
C ALA A 39 2.12 -12.69 -0.50
N VAL A 40 3.27 -13.05 -1.08
CA VAL A 40 4.56 -13.04 -0.39
C VAL A 40 5.14 -11.64 -0.46
N VAL A 41 5.57 -11.10 0.67
CA VAL A 41 6.31 -9.85 0.73
C VAL A 41 7.74 -10.13 0.30
N GLU A 42 8.16 -9.65 -0.87
CA GLU A 42 9.52 -9.84 -1.40
C GLU A 42 10.47 -8.77 -0.88
N SER A 43 10.02 -7.53 -0.82
CA SER A 43 10.77 -6.40 -0.25
C SER A 43 9.84 -5.37 0.37
N MET A 44 10.44 -4.55 1.24
CA MET A 44 9.79 -3.44 1.93
C MET A 44 10.76 -2.26 1.93
N ASP A 45 10.32 -1.14 1.35
CA ASP A 45 11.11 0.08 1.29
C ASP A 45 10.35 1.21 1.98
N ASP A 46 11.01 1.90 2.91
CA ASP A 46 10.48 3.12 3.51
C ASP A 46 10.39 4.23 2.45
N THR A 47 9.24 4.86 2.37
CA THR A 47 9.03 5.99 1.44
C THR A 47 9.42 7.33 2.06
N GLY A 48 9.73 7.37 3.36
CA GLY A 48 9.95 8.59 4.14
C GLY A 48 8.65 9.34 4.47
N VAL A 49 7.49 8.82 4.07
CA VAL A 49 6.19 9.45 4.27
C VAL A 49 5.44 8.73 5.40
N THR A 50 4.84 9.52 6.30
CA THR A 50 3.95 9.01 7.35
C THR A 50 2.55 9.60 7.16
N VAL A 51 1.52 8.75 7.26
CA VAL A 51 0.12 9.14 7.17
C VAL A 51 -0.58 8.74 8.46
N ASN A 52 -1.17 9.70 9.18
CA ASN A 52 -1.84 9.45 10.47
C ASN A 52 -0.96 8.68 11.48
N GLY A 53 0.34 8.98 11.53
CA GLY A 53 1.29 8.29 12.42
C GLY A 53 1.66 6.86 12.00
N GLN A 54 1.27 6.42 10.79
CA GLN A 54 1.65 5.14 10.22
C GLN A 54 2.59 5.35 9.03
N PRO A 55 3.73 4.64 8.94
CA PRO A 55 4.63 4.77 7.81
C PRO A 55 3.95 4.24 6.54
N LEU A 56 4.12 4.96 5.44
CA LEU A 56 3.78 4.50 4.10
C LEU A 56 4.96 3.68 3.58
N VAL A 57 4.71 2.40 3.30
CA VAL A 57 5.74 1.47 2.85
C VAL A 57 5.47 1.11 1.39
N SER A 58 6.54 1.01 0.60
CA SER A 58 6.52 0.43 -0.74
C SER A 58 6.82 -1.05 -0.63
N PHE A 59 5.86 -1.89 -0.97
CA PHE A 59 5.97 -3.34 -0.95
C PHE A 59 6.19 -3.86 -2.36
N LEU A 60 7.16 -4.75 -2.52
CA LEU A 60 7.21 -5.65 -3.65
C LEU A 60 6.52 -6.94 -3.26
N LEU A 61 5.45 -7.29 -3.97
CA LEU A 61 4.59 -8.42 -3.64
C LEU A 61 4.59 -9.43 -4.77
N THR A 62 4.78 -10.71 -4.44
CA THR A 62 4.41 -11.83 -5.32
C THR A 62 3.02 -12.30 -4.95
N VAL A 63 2.02 -11.88 -5.73
CA VAL A 63 0.61 -12.25 -5.54
C VAL A 63 0.35 -13.61 -6.16
N ARG A 64 -0.35 -14.48 -5.42
CA ARG A 64 -0.81 -15.81 -5.85
C ARG A 64 -2.33 -15.85 -5.81
N MET A 65 -2.94 -15.97 -6.98
CA MET A 65 -4.38 -16.15 -7.16
C MET A 65 -4.77 -17.60 -6.83
N ALA A 66 -6.04 -17.83 -6.47
CA ALA A 66 -6.55 -19.18 -6.17
C ALA A 66 -6.41 -20.16 -7.36
N GLU A 67 -6.46 -19.65 -8.59
CA GLU A 67 -6.31 -20.42 -9.83
C GLU A 67 -4.85 -20.80 -10.15
N GLY A 68 -3.90 -20.52 -9.25
CA GLY A 68 -2.49 -20.89 -9.39
C GLY A 68 -1.63 -19.89 -10.16
N MET A 69 -2.22 -18.86 -10.76
CA MET A 69 -1.46 -17.76 -11.37
C MET A 69 -0.75 -16.92 -10.31
N ALA A 70 0.53 -16.62 -10.57
CA ALA A 70 1.32 -15.71 -9.75
C ALA A 70 1.88 -14.56 -10.58
N TYR A 71 1.95 -13.36 -9.99
CA TYR A 71 2.55 -12.19 -10.61
C TYR A 71 3.11 -11.25 -9.55
N GLN A 72 4.04 -10.41 -9.99
CA GLN A 72 4.69 -9.43 -9.13
C GLN A 72 4.07 -8.05 -9.29
N VAL A 73 3.93 -7.33 -8.19
CA VAL A 73 3.38 -5.97 -8.18
C VAL A 73 4.06 -5.12 -7.11
N THR A 74 4.35 -3.87 -7.45
CA THR A 74 4.76 -2.85 -6.48
C THR A 74 3.53 -2.13 -5.95
N HIS A 75 3.32 -2.17 -4.64
CA HIS A 75 2.15 -1.60 -3.99
C HIS A 75 2.56 -0.72 -2.79
N ARG A 76 1.93 0.45 -2.64
CA ARG A 76 2.18 1.34 -1.51
C ARG A 76 0.99 1.34 -0.56
N GLN A 77 1.25 1.07 0.72
CA GLN A 77 0.20 1.07 1.74
C GLN A 77 0.77 1.48 3.09
N THR A 78 -0.05 2.12 3.93
CA THR A 78 0.33 2.35 5.33
C THR A 78 0.47 1.02 6.05
N LEU A 79 1.53 0.88 6.85
CA LEU A 79 1.77 -0.27 7.71
C LEU A 79 1.27 0.07 9.13
N PRO A 80 0.18 -0.58 9.60
CA PRO A 80 -0.32 -0.32 10.94
C PRO A 80 0.70 -0.70 12.02
N ARG A 81 0.59 -0.12 13.21
CA ARG A 81 1.58 -0.32 14.30
C ARG A 81 1.70 -1.78 14.75
N ILE A 82 0.58 -2.50 14.86
CA ILE A 82 0.54 -3.91 15.31
C ILE A 82 1.40 -4.80 14.38
N PRO A 83 1.19 -4.82 13.06
CA PRO A 83 1.98 -5.65 12.15
C PRO A 83 3.44 -5.17 11.97
N MET A 84 3.77 -3.91 12.30
CA MET A 84 5.09 -3.32 12.06
C MET A 84 6.27 -4.10 12.65
N GLY A 85 6.08 -4.76 13.80
CA GLY A 85 7.14 -5.56 14.44
C GLY A 85 7.31 -6.98 13.89
N VAL A 86 6.47 -7.40 12.95
CA VAL A 86 6.39 -8.82 12.53
C VAL A 86 6.39 -8.98 11.00
N VAL A 87 5.93 -7.98 10.25
CA VAL A 87 5.99 -8.04 8.78
C VAL A 87 7.42 -7.81 8.32
N THR A 88 8.02 -8.84 7.73
CA THR A 88 9.33 -8.81 7.08
C THR A 88 9.22 -9.45 5.70
N PRO A 89 10.20 -9.24 4.81
CA PRO A 89 10.34 -10.06 3.61
C PRO A 89 10.24 -11.57 3.92
N GLY A 90 9.60 -12.32 3.02
CA GLY A 90 9.28 -13.74 3.15
C GLY A 90 7.91 -14.04 3.78
N VAL A 91 7.31 -13.08 4.49
CA VAL A 91 5.98 -13.27 5.10
C VAL A 91 4.88 -13.33 4.04
N THR A 92 3.93 -14.26 4.22
CA THR A 92 2.70 -14.29 3.43
C THR A 92 1.60 -13.47 4.11
N VAL A 93 0.98 -12.57 3.34
CA VAL A 93 -0.10 -11.70 3.79
C VAL A 93 -1.36 -11.87 2.91
N PRO A 94 -2.57 -11.75 3.49
CA PRO A 94 -3.80 -11.72 2.73
C PRO A 94 -3.91 -10.42 1.94
N VAL A 95 -4.34 -10.53 0.69
CA VAL A 95 -4.54 -9.38 -0.20
C VAL A 95 -5.90 -9.44 -0.89
N LYS A 96 -6.34 -8.27 -1.35
CA LYS A 96 -7.51 -8.07 -2.19
C LYS A 96 -7.07 -7.47 -3.51
N VAL A 97 -7.42 -8.14 -4.60
CA VAL A 97 -7.02 -7.80 -5.97
C VAL A 97 -8.24 -7.28 -6.75
N ASP A 98 -8.06 -6.25 -7.56
CA ASP A 98 -9.08 -5.83 -8.52
C ASP A 98 -9.10 -6.79 -9.72
N ALA A 99 -10.22 -7.47 -9.94
CA ALA A 99 -10.38 -8.43 -11.03
C ALA A 99 -10.15 -7.83 -12.43
N GLN A 100 -10.40 -6.53 -12.60
CA GLN A 100 -10.23 -5.84 -13.88
C GLN A 100 -8.83 -5.24 -14.04
N ARG A 101 -8.10 -5.06 -12.92
CA ARG A 101 -6.82 -4.35 -12.86
C ARG A 101 -5.91 -4.98 -11.82
N ARG A 102 -5.23 -6.07 -12.20
CA ARG A 102 -4.36 -6.86 -11.32
C ARG A 102 -3.24 -6.06 -10.63
N GLU A 103 -2.85 -4.91 -11.18
CA GLU A 103 -1.90 -3.98 -10.56
C GLU A 103 -2.48 -3.26 -9.33
N ARG A 104 -3.82 -3.25 -9.17
CA ARG A 104 -4.50 -2.70 -8.01
C ARG A 104 -4.70 -3.79 -6.97
N VAL A 105 -3.81 -3.77 -5.98
CA VAL A 105 -3.82 -4.71 -4.86
C VAL A 105 -3.90 -3.92 -3.56
N ARG A 106 -4.48 -4.52 -2.52
CA ARG A 106 -4.36 -4.03 -1.14
C ARG A 106 -4.10 -5.17 -0.19
N ILE A 107 -3.24 -4.91 0.79
CA ILE A 107 -3.00 -5.83 1.89
C ILE A 107 -4.17 -5.69 2.87
N ASP A 108 -4.78 -6.80 3.25
CA ASP A 108 -5.85 -6.84 4.23
C ASP A 108 -5.28 -7.06 5.64
N TRP A 109 -4.79 -5.96 6.23
CA TRP A 109 -4.21 -5.99 7.57
C TRP A 109 -5.20 -6.44 8.65
N ALA A 110 -6.51 -6.30 8.43
CA ALA A 110 -7.52 -6.64 9.43
C ALA A 110 -7.69 -8.16 9.56
N SER A 111 -7.62 -8.88 8.44
CA SER A 111 -7.68 -10.35 8.40
C SER A 111 -6.34 -11.02 8.63
N TRP A 112 -5.22 -10.29 8.50
CA TRP A 112 -3.90 -10.87 8.72
C TRP A 112 -3.69 -11.35 10.16
N ARG A 113 -3.27 -12.61 10.29
CA ARG A 113 -2.89 -13.24 11.56
C ARG A 113 -1.45 -13.72 11.40
N PRO A 114 -0.46 -13.07 12.05
CA PRO A 114 0.90 -13.59 12.03
C PRO A 114 0.92 -14.95 12.72
N VAL A 115 1.52 -15.94 12.06
CA VAL A 115 1.86 -17.21 12.71
C VAL A 115 3.02 -16.92 13.68
N PRO A 116 2.89 -17.19 14.99
CA PRO A 116 3.99 -17.05 15.92
C PRO A 116 5.15 -17.93 15.48
N TYR A 117 6.37 -17.39 15.47
CA TYR A 117 7.56 -18.19 15.20
C TYR A 117 7.71 -19.24 16.33
N GLY A 118 7.62 -20.53 15.99
CA GLY A 118 7.79 -21.65 16.94
C GLY A 118 6.54 -22.47 17.29
N ALA A 119 5.46 -22.39 16.50
CA ALA A 119 4.35 -23.34 16.55
C ALA A 119 4.58 -24.55 15.64
#